data_AF-A0A1J3HEX2-F1
#
_entry.id   AF-A0A1J3HEX2-F1
#
_cell.length_a   1.000
_cell.length_b   1.000
_cell.length_c   1.000
_cell.angle_alpha   90.00
_cell.angle_beta   90.00
_cell.angle_gamma   90.00
#
_symmetry.space_group_name_H-M   'P 1'
#
loop_
_entity.id
_entity.type
_entity.pdbx_description
1 polymer ?
#
loop_
_entity_poly.entity_id
_entity_poly.type
_entity_poly.pdbx_seq_one_letter_code
_entity_poly.pdbx_strand_id
1 'polypeptide(L)'
;MDLFCMCAFIALLLCAVLLTLRKILKVMSQDRKKSTAVIPPGSHAFPVIGETLQFMLSANSDKGFYEFVRTRRIKYGSCFRTSLFGETHVFLSTTESARTVLNNESGMFTKRYIKSIAELVGDRSLLCASQHHHKLLRSRLINLFSKRSTALIVRHFDELVMDALSGWEHRGTVVLLTDLLQITFKAMCKMLISLEDEEELGSLQKDVGFVYEAMLAFPLNLPWTRFHKGIMARGRVMEMLGKIISERRNEKNSHHEDFLQQLLAVDNDSSSSSSDHSTKLTDAEIKD
;
A
#
# COMPACT_ATOMS: atom_id res chain seq x y z
N MET A 1 22.85 11.91 -40.27
CA MET A 1 22.04 12.43 -39.15
C MET A 1 22.02 13.93 -39.30
N ASP A 2 20.91 14.44 -39.81
CA ASP A 2 20.84 15.76 -40.42
C ASP A 2 20.88 16.87 -39.37
N LEU A 3 21.56 17.98 -39.69
CA LEU A 3 21.69 19.18 -38.85
C LEU A 3 20.33 19.67 -38.33
N PHE A 4 19.26 19.49 -39.11
CA PHE A 4 17.88 19.75 -38.72
C PHE A 4 17.39 18.90 -37.54
N CYS A 5 17.76 17.62 -37.48
CA CYS A 5 17.39 16.72 -36.39
C CYS A 5 18.08 17.11 -35.08
N MET A 6 19.35 17.54 -35.16
CA MET A 6 20.11 18.05 -34.02
C MET A 6 19.52 19.38 -33.49
N CYS A 7 19.19 20.31 -34.38
CA CYS A 7 18.56 21.58 -33.98
C CYS A 7 17.18 21.38 -33.33
N ALA A 8 16.36 20.47 -33.86
CA ALA A 8 15.06 20.13 -33.27
C ALA A 8 15.21 19.52 -31.86
N PHE A 9 16.19 18.64 -31.67
CA PHE A 9 16.47 18.04 -30.36
C PHE A 9 16.93 19.08 -29.34
N ILE A 10 17.82 20.00 -29.74
CA ILE A 10 18.29 21.10 -28.87
C ILE A 10 17.12 22.04 -28.51
N ALA A 11 16.26 22.38 -29.46
CA ALA A 11 15.08 23.21 -29.20
C ALA A 11 14.10 22.55 -28.22
N LEU A 12 13.88 21.23 -28.34
CA LEU A 12 13.06 20.46 -27.40
C LEU A 12 13.67 20.44 -25.99
N LEU A 13 14.99 20.23 -25.88
CA LEU A 13 15.70 20.28 -24.59
C LEU A 13 15.60 21.67 -23.94
N LEU A 14 15.85 22.74 -24.70
CA LEU A 14 15.73 24.12 -24.19
C LEU A 14 14.31 24.44 -23.74
N CYS A 15 13.31 23.99 -24.50
CA CYS A 15 11.90 24.16 -24.12
C CYS A 15 11.57 23.41 -22.82
N ALA A 16 12.05 22.17 -22.66
CA ALA A 16 11.91 21.41 -21.42
C ALA A 16 12.61 22.09 -20.23
N VAL A 17 13.81 22.65 -20.43
CA VAL A 17 14.56 23.41 -19.41
C VAL A 17 13.79 24.68 -19.01
N LEU A 18 13.25 25.43 -19.97
CA LEU A 18 12.46 26.64 -19.66
C LEU A 18 11.15 26.31 -18.92
N LEU A 19 10.47 25.24 -19.30
CA LEU A 19 9.25 24.77 -18.63
C LEU A 19 9.54 24.31 -17.19
N THR A 20 10.67 23.61 -16.97
CA THR A 20 11.09 23.21 -15.62
C THR A 20 11.51 24.42 -14.78
N LEU A 21 12.29 25.37 -15.32
CA LEU A 21 12.62 26.62 -14.63
C LEU A 21 11.37 27.41 -14.25
N ARG A 22 10.39 27.53 -15.15
CA ARG A 22 9.14 28.23 -14.86
C ARG A 22 8.34 27.55 -13.75
N LYS A 23 8.31 26.20 -13.72
CA LYS A 23 7.71 25.45 -12.60
C LYS A 23 8.47 25.70 -11.28
N ILE A 24 9.80 25.65 -11.30
CA ILE A 24 10.66 25.92 -10.15
C ILE A 24 10.39 27.33 -9.60
N LEU A 25 10.41 28.35 -10.47
CA LEU A 25 10.14 29.74 -10.10
C LEU A 25 8.74 29.93 -9.52
N LYS A 26 7.73 29.25 -10.10
CA LYS A 26 6.35 29.30 -9.58
C LYS A 26 6.25 28.68 -8.18
N VAL A 27 6.87 27.51 -7.96
CA VAL A 27 6.93 26.86 -6.64
C VAL A 27 7.65 27.75 -5.63
N MET A 28 8.81 28.31 -5.99
CA MET A 28 9.56 29.24 -5.14
C MET A 28 8.78 30.52 -4.82
N SER A 29 7.93 30.98 -5.75
CA SER A 29 7.06 32.16 -5.52
C SER A 29 5.85 31.84 -4.64
N GLN A 30 5.32 30.63 -4.68
CA GLN A 30 4.19 30.20 -3.86
C GLN A 30 4.57 30.02 -2.39
N ASP A 31 5.82 29.60 -2.10
CA ASP A 31 6.39 29.56 -0.75
C ASP A 31 6.55 30.96 -0.11
N ARG A 32 6.40 32.06 -0.88
CA ARG A 32 6.51 33.44 -0.37
C ARG A 32 5.20 34.06 0.11
N LYS A 33 4.08 33.34 0.14
CA LYS A 33 2.91 33.82 0.90
C LYS A 33 3.21 33.66 2.39
N LYS A 34 3.66 34.75 3.03
CA LYS A 34 3.94 34.82 4.48
C LYS A 34 2.69 34.41 5.28
N SER A 35 2.66 33.15 5.71
CA SER A 35 1.79 32.72 6.81
C SER A 35 2.35 33.28 8.11
N THR A 36 1.49 33.78 8.99
CA THR A 36 1.85 34.22 10.36
C THR A 36 2.02 33.04 11.32
N ALA A 37 1.69 31.82 10.89
CA ALA A 37 1.85 30.62 11.70
C ALA A 37 3.32 30.21 11.82
N VAL A 38 3.72 29.73 13.00
CA VAL A 38 5.04 29.13 13.22
C VAL A 38 5.13 27.83 12.40
N ILE A 39 5.92 27.85 11.33
CA ILE A 39 6.15 26.69 10.47
C ILE A 39 7.22 25.80 11.13
N PRO A 40 7.04 24.46 11.16
CA PRO A 40 8.06 23.56 11.69
C PRO A 40 9.43 23.75 11.01
N PRO A 41 10.54 23.59 11.76
CA PRO A 41 11.88 23.62 11.19
C PRO A 41 12.06 22.50 10.16
N GLY A 42 12.95 22.68 9.19
CA GLY A 42 13.15 21.68 8.15
C GLY A 42 14.07 22.15 7.02
N SER A 43 14.34 21.24 6.08
CA SER A 43 15.10 21.59 4.88
C SER A 43 14.22 22.32 3.85
N HIS A 44 14.70 23.43 3.30
CA HIS A 44 14.23 23.96 2.02
C HIS A 44 14.83 23.10 0.91
N ALA A 45 14.26 21.93 0.71
CA ALA A 45 14.81 20.91 -0.17
C ALA A 45 14.78 21.36 -1.65
N PHE A 46 15.53 20.66 -2.51
CA PHE A 46 15.64 21.02 -3.93
C PHE A 46 14.25 21.17 -4.57
N PRO A 47 14.00 22.22 -5.39
CA PRO A 47 12.68 22.40 -5.97
C PRO A 47 12.28 21.15 -6.77
N VAL A 48 11.02 20.73 -6.63
CA VAL A 48 10.40 19.53 -7.23
C VAL A 48 10.76 18.19 -6.57
N ILE A 49 12.04 17.84 -6.40
CA ILE A 49 12.44 16.50 -5.88
C ILE A 49 12.50 16.46 -4.36
N GLY A 50 12.72 17.60 -3.71
CA GLY A 50 12.85 17.66 -2.26
C GLY A 50 13.98 16.77 -1.75
N GLU A 51 13.73 16.04 -0.66
CA GLU A 51 14.65 15.06 -0.08
C GLU A 51 14.30 13.61 -0.52
N THR A 52 13.46 13.45 -1.55
CA THR A 52 12.96 12.13 -1.99
C THR A 52 14.07 11.13 -2.29
N LEU A 53 15.13 11.55 -2.99
CA LEU A 53 16.25 10.65 -3.30
C LEU A 53 16.95 10.17 -2.03
N GLN A 54 17.21 11.07 -1.08
CA GLN A 54 17.83 10.69 0.18
C GLN A 54 16.92 9.80 1.02
N PHE A 55 15.61 10.04 0.99
CA PHE A 55 14.61 9.18 1.61
C PHE A 55 14.65 7.77 1.02
N MET A 56 14.63 7.65 -0.31
CA MET A 56 14.68 6.36 -1.01
C MET A 56 16.01 5.62 -0.81
N LEU A 57 17.14 6.34 -0.81
CA LEU A 57 18.44 5.74 -0.50
C LEU A 57 18.49 5.19 0.92
N SER A 58 17.90 5.91 1.90
CA SER A 58 17.80 5.42 3.27
C SER A 58 16.89 4.20 3.35
N ALA A 59 15.75 4.21 2.66
CA ALA A 59 14.80 3.10 2.61
C ALA A 59 15.40 1.81 2.01
N ASN A 60 16.31 1.93 1.04
CA ASN A 60 17.00 0.78 0.43
C ASN A 60 18.34 0.44 1.11
N SER A 61 18.62 1.00 2.29
CA SER A 61 19.82 0.67 3.08
C SER A 61 19.47 -0.30 4.22
N ASP A 62 20.48 -0.97 4.78
CA ASP A 62 20.31 -1.87 5.94
C ASP A 62 19.71 -1.18 7.18
N LYS A 63 19.77 0.15 7.24
CA LYS A 63 19.18 0.94 8.33
C LYS A 63 17.71 1.30 8.10
N GLY A 64 17.21 1.10 6.88
CA GLY A 64 15.84 1.39 6.46
C GLY A 64 15.45 2.88 6.51
N PHE A 65 14.17 3.14 6.23
CA PHE A 65 13.62 4.52 6.17
C PHE A 65 13.72 5.26 7.51
N TYR A 66 13.83 4.54 8.63
CA TYR A 66 13.91 5.14 9.96
C TYR A 66 15.15 6.00 10.13
N GLU A 67 16.27 5.68 9.48
CA GLU A 67 17.49 6.49 9.57
C GLU A 67 17.29 7.90 8.99
N PHE A 68 16.49 8.02 7.92
CA PHE A 68 16.12 9.32 7.35
C PHE A 68 15.42 10.18 8.42
N VAL A 69 14.44 9.60 9.11
CA VAL A 69 13.65 10.26 10.15
C VAL A 69 14.52 10.60 11.36
N ARG A 70 15.33 9.64 11.83
CA ARG A 70 16.22 9.79 12.98
C ARG A 70 17.21 10.95 12.81
N THR A 71 17.88 11.02 11.66
CA THR A 71 18.86 12.08 11.37
C THR A 71 18.22 13.47 11.42
N ARG A 72 17.00 13.60 10.90
CA ARG A 72 16.26 14.86 10.88
C ARG A 72 15.69 15.22 12.24
N ARG A 73 15.24 14.22 13.01
CA ARG A 73 14.83 14.43 14.40
C ARG A 73 15.96 14.99 15.25
N ILE A 74 17.18 14.47 15.10
CA ILE A 74 18.37 14.97 15.83
C ILE A 74 18.66 16.43 15.44
N LYS A 75 18.49 16.77 14.15
CA LYS A 75 18.82 18.10 13.63
C LYS A 75 17.75 19.18 13.87
N TYR A 76 16.47 18.81 13.76
CA TYR A 76 15.34 19.75 13.71
C TYR A 76 14.38 19.59 14.91
N GLY A 77 14.56 18.57 15.75
CA GLY A 77 13.70 18.28 16.88
C GLY A 77 12.55 17.31 16.54
N SER A 78 11.61 17.18 17.48
CA SER A 78 10.52 16.20 17.41
C SER A 78 9.37 16.55 16.46
N CYS A 79 9.39 17.76 15.88
CA CYS A 79 8.47 18.22 14.87
C CYS A 79 9.28 18.91 13.77
N PHE A 80 9.32 18.32 12.58
CA PHE A 80 10.07 18.88 11.46
C PHE A 80 9.33 18.67 10.14
N ARG A 81 9.62 19.52 9.17
CA ARG A 81 9.08 19.40 7.80
C ARG A 81 10.17 19.02 6.80
N THR A 82 9.76 18.35 5.74
CA THR A 82 10.58 18.05 4.56
C THR A 82 9.68 18.02 3.32
N SER A 83 10.26 17.94 2.13
CA SER A 83 9.53 17.66 0.90
C SER A 83 9.88 16.28 0.39
N LEU A 84 8.87 15.42 0.21
CA LEU A 84 8.99 14.07 -0.33
C LEU A 84 7.95 13.92 -1.45
N PHE A 85 8.34 13.32 -2.56
CA PHE A 85 7.48 13.07 -3.73
C PHE A 85 6.72 14.30 -4.22
N GLY A 86 7.34 15.49 -4.12
CA GLY A 86 6.76 16.76 -4.55
C GLY A 86 5.76 17.39 -3.56
N GLU A 87 5.48 16.74 -2.43
CA GLU A 87 4.58 17.21 -1.39
C GLU A 87 5.37 17.63 -0.14
N THR A 88 4.78 18.50 0.70
CA THR A 88 5.35 18.83 2.01
C THR A 88 4.86 17.82 3.05
N HIS A 89 5.80 17.20 3.75
CA HIS A 89 5.54 16.25 4.83
C HIS A 89 6.01 16.82 6.16
N VAL A 90 5.17 16.72 7.19
CA VAL A 90 5.52 17.07 8.58
C VAL A 90 5.63 15.79 9.39
N PHE A 91 6.79 15.54 9.96
CA PHE A 91 7.06 14.41 10.83
C PHE A 91 6.90 14.82 12.29
N LEU A 92 6.15 14.01 13.04
CA LEU A 92 5.84 14.22 14.45
C LEU A 92 6.30 12.99 15.23
N SER A 93 7.12 13.18 16.25
CA SER A 93 7.73 12.07 17.01
C SER A 93 7.41 12.06 18.50
N THR A 94 6.35 12.76 18.93
CA THR A 94 5.89 12.76 20.33
C THR A 94 4.57 12.02 20.46
N THR A 95 4.32 11.43 21.63
CA THR A 95 3.05 10.74 21.94
C THR A 95 1.87 11.70 21.91
N GLU A 96 2.05 12.94 22.36
CA GLU A 96 1.02 13.98 22.35
C GLU A 96 0.59 14.29 20.91
N SER A 97 1.55 14.58 20.02
CA SER A 97 1.24 14.85 18.61
C SER A 97 0.63 13.65 17.90
N ALA A 98 1.09 12.43 18.20
CA ALA A 98 0.48 11.21 17.66
C ALA A 98 -0.97 11.07 18.12
N ARG A 99 -1.27 11.32 19.40
CA ARG A 99 -2.64 11.30 19.94
C ARG A 99 -3.52 12.34 19.25
N THR A 100 -3.06 13.57 19.08
CA THR A 100 -3.81 14.63 18.39
C THR A 100 -4.18 14.24 16.97
N VAL A 101 -3.22 13.67 16.20
CA VAL A 101 -3.46 13.26 14.81
C VAL A 101 -4.36 12.02 14.72
N LEU A 102 -4.14 11.01 15.57
CA LEU A 102 -4.87 9.74 15.52
C LEU A 102 -6.28 9.83 16.09
N ASN A 103 -6.49 10.61 17.16
CA ASN A 103 -7.84 10.88 17.67
C ASN A 103 -8.63 11.74 16.68
N ASN A 104 -7.95 12.69 16.03
CA ASN A 104 -8.53 13.58 15.01
C ASN A 104 -9.86 14.22 15.43
N GLU A 105 -9.97 14.64 16.70
CA GLU A 105 -11.22 15.16 17.28
C GLU A 105 -11.76 16.38 16.52
N SER A 106 -10.87 17.19 15.96
CA SER A 106 -11.20 18.36 15.14
C SER A 106 -11.55 18.04 13.68
N GLY A 107 -11.38 16.79 13.23
CA GLY A 107 -11.57 16.39 11.83
C GLY A 107 -10.57 17.02 10.86
N MET A 108 -9.49 17.64 11.35
CA MET A 108 -8.52 18.38 10.54
C MET A 108 -7.53 17.50 9.79
N PHE A 109 -7.38 16.24 10.19
CA PHE A 109 -6.48 15.28 9.54
C PHE A 109 -7.27 14.32 8.67
N THR A 110 -6.76 14.04 7.48
CA THR A 110 -7.33 13.02 6.58
C THR A 110 -6.28 11.96 6.28
N LYS A 111 -6.75 10.73 6.12
CA LYS A 111 -5.91 9.63 5.64
C LYS A 111 -5.53 9.91 4.19
N ARG A 112 -4.23 10.05 3.92
CA ARG A 112 -3.71 10.24 2.56
C ARG A 112 -2.40 9.46 2.41
N TYR A 113 -2.38 8.54 1.45
CA TYR A 113 -1.17 7.82 1.06
C TYR A 113 -0.57 8.45 -0.19
N ILE A 114 0.70 8.13 -0.45
CA ILE A 114 1.36 8.54 -1.69
C ILE A 114 0.63 7.86 -2.85
N LYS A 115 0.36 8.60 -3.92
CA LYS A 115 -0.41 8.13 -5.09
C LYS A 115 0.10 6.78 -5.63
N SER A 116 1.41 6.59 -5.64
CA SER A 116 2.04 5.35 -6.09
C SER A 116 1.65 4.11 -5.28
N ILE A 117 1.35 4.27 -3.98
CA ILE A 117 0.85 3.18 -3.16
C ILE A 117 -0.58 2.84 -3.56
N ALA A 118 -1.42 3.85 -3.80
CA ALA A 118 -2.80 3.63 -4.25
C ALA A 118 -2.88 2.91 -5.61
N GLU A 119 -1.94 3.18 -6.52
CA GLU A 119 -1.83 2.44 -7.80
C GLU A 119 -1.51 0.94 -7.61
N LEU A 120 -0.85 0.56 -6.50
CA LEU A 120 -0.45 -0.81 -6.19
C LEU A 120 -1.49 -1.56 -5.35
N VAL A 121 -2.10 -0.90 -4.36
CA VAL A 121 -3.08 -1.52 -3.48
C VAL A 121 -4.53 -1.31 -3.93
N GLY A 122 -4.78 -0.38 -4.84
CA GLY A 122 -6.11 -0.01 -5.31
C GLY A 122 -6.68 1.23 -4.61
N ASP A 123 -7.28 2.11 -5.40
CA ASP A 123 -7.92 3.34 -4.91
C ASP A 123 -9.15 3.09 -4.03
N ARG A 124 -9.75 1.88 -4.15
CA ARG A 124 -10.93 1.47 -3.37
C ARG A 124 -10.57 0.66 -2.14
N SER A 125 -9.29 0.33 -1.97
CA SER A 125 -8.82 -0.43 -0.81
C SER A 125 -9.14 0.28 0.48
N LEU A 126 -9.26 -0.48 1.58
CA LEU A 126 -9.37 0.10 2.91
C LEU A 126 -8.25 1.10 3.18
N LEU A 127 -7.05 0.91 2.61
CA LEU A 127 -5.91 1.81 2.78
C LEU A 127 -6.12 3.19 2.13
N CYS A 128 -6.74 3.24 0.94
CA CYS A 128 -6.84 4.45 0.13
C CYS A 128 -8.24 5.11 0.15
N ALA A 129 -9.25 4.40 0.65
CA ALA A 129 -10.61 4.89 0.74
C ALA A 129 -10.74 6.23 1.49
N SER A 130 -11.64 7.09 0.99
CA SER A 130 -12.03 8.34 1.65
C SER A 130 -12.63 8.09 3.04
N GLN A 131 -12.66 9.09 3.92
CA GLN A 131 -13.10 8.91 5.31
C GLN A 131 -14.48 8.26 5.44
N HIS A 132 -15.45 8.68 4.64
CA HIS A 132 -16.81 8.11 4.66
C HIS A 132 -16.82 6.66 4.16
N HIS A 133 -16.15 6.41 3.04
CA HIS A 133 -16.11 5.09 2.43
C HIS A 133 -15.30 4.09 3.28
N HIS A 134 -14.23 4.54 3.91
CA HIS A 134 -13.44 3.77 4.87
C HIS A 134 -14.28 3.26 6.05
N LYS A 135 -15.21 4.07 6.58
CA LYS A 135 -16.12 3.64 7.65
C LYS A 135 -17.01 2.48 7.18
N LEU A 136 -17.53 2.57 5.95
CA LEU A 136 -18.32 1.50 5.34
C LEU A 136 -17.49 0.22 5.19
N LEU A 137 -16.35 0.29 4.50
CA LEU A 137 -15.45 -0.86 4.31
C LEU A 137 -15.05 -1.50 5.64
N ARG A 138 -14.62 -0.68 6.62
CA ARG A 138 -14.22 -1.17 7.95
C ARG A 138 -15.37 -1.88 8.66
N SER A 139 -16.59 -1.35 8.58
CA SER A 139 -17.76 -1.98 9.22
C SER A 139 -18.08 -3.36 8.64
N ARG A 140 -17.73 -3.61 7.38
CA ARG A 140 -17.92 -4.91 6.72
C ARG A 140 -16.82 -5.90 7.08
N LEU A 141 -15.57 -5.42 7.11
CA LEU A 141 -14.41 -6.26 7.40
C LEU A 141 -14.29 -6.65 8.89
N ILE A 142 -14.85 -5.87 9.82
CA ILE A 142 -14.65 -6.11 11.27
C ILE A 142 -15.18 -7.46 11.74
N ASN A 143 -16.27 -7.95 11.13
CA ASN A 143 -16.88 -9.23 11.48
C ASN A 143 -16.01 -10.42 11.08
N LEU A 144 -15.13 -10.25 10.09
CA LEU A 144 -14.15 -11.26 9.69
C LEU A 144 -13.18 -11.58 10.83
N PHE A 145 -13.00 -10.65 11.77
CA PHE A 145 -12.16 -10.81 12.96
C PHE A 145 -12.97 -11.07 14.24
N SER A 146 -14.15 -11.69 14.12
CA SER A 146 -14.94 -12.12 15.27
C SER A 146 -14.17 -13.12 16.15
N LYS A 147 -14.61 -13.33 17.39
CA LYS A 147 -14.02 -14.36 18.28
C LYS A 147 -14.01 -15.75 17.63
N ARG A 148 -15.09 -16.11 16.93
CA ARG A 148 -15.22 -17.39 16.21
C ARG A 148 -14.20 -17.47 15.07
N SER A 149 -14.17 -16.47 14.20
CA SER A 149 -13.26 -16.43 13.05
C SER A 149 -11.81 -16.46 13.51
N THR A 150 -11.47 -15.70 14.56
CA THR A 150 -10.13 -15.68 15.17
C THR A 150 -9.72 -17.05 15.70
N ALA A 151 -10.63 -17.78 16.37
CA ALA A 151 -10.32 -19.12 16.87
C ALA A 151 -10.03 -20.11 15.73
N LEU A 152 -10.77 -20.04 14.62
CA LEU A 152 -10.51 -20.86 13.43
C LEU A 152 -9.14 -20.54 12.82
N ILE A 153 -8.78 -19.25 12.74
CA ILE A 153 -7.48 -18.79 12.23
C ILE A 153 -6.34 -19.32 13.10
N VAL A 154 -6.47 -19.22 14.43
CA VAL A 154 -5.45 -19.73 15.37
C VAL A 154 -5.22 -21.22 15.17
N ARG A 155 -6.28 -22.02 15.08
CA ARG A 155 -6.15 -23.47 14.83
C ARG A 155 -5.42 -23.74 13.52
N HIS A 156 -5.75 -23.01 12.46
CA HIS A 156 -5.11 -23.24 11.16
C HIS A 156 -3.64 -22.83 11.14
N PHE A 157 -3.28 -21.73 11.82
CA PHE A 157 -1.89 -21.35 12.02
C PHE A 157 -1.11 -22.40 12.81
N ASP A 158 -1.71 -22.97 13.85
CA ASP A 158 -1.10 -24.03 14.67
C ASP A 158 -0.78 -25.27 13.82
N GLU A 159 -1.75 -25.73 13.01
CA GLU A 159 -1.56 -26.85 12.07
C GLU A 159 -0.38 -26.61 11.10
N LEU A 160 -0.33 -25.44 10.46
CA LEU A 160 0.73 -25.10 9.50
C LEU A 160 2.12 -24.97 10.16
N VAL A 161 2.17 -24.42 11.38
CA VAL A 161 3.43 -24.32 12.13
C VAL A 161 3.93 -25.70 12.54
N MET A 162 3.04 -26.58 13.02
CA MET A 162 3.40 -27.94 13.42
C MET A 162 3.90 -28.76 12.22
N ASP A 163 3.26 -28.65 11.06
CA ASP A 163 3.71 -29.28 9.82
C ASP A 163 5.11 -28.78 9.43
N ALA A 164 5.33 -27.46 9.41
CA ALA A 164 6.63 -26.88 9.10
C ALA A 164 7.74 -27.32 10.06
N LEU A 165 7.46 -27.32 11.38
CA LEU A 165 8.40 -27.76 12.41
C LEU A 165 8.80 -29.23 12.22
N SER A 166 7.84 -30.10 11.88
CA SER A 166 8.14 -31.51 11.60
C SER A 166 9.06 -31.66 10.39
N GLY A 167 8.86 -30.85 9.35
CA GLY A 167 9.71 -30.84 8.17
C GLY A 167 11.12 -30.28 8.41
N TRP A 168 11.32 -29.46 9.45
CA TRP A 168 12.62 -28.90 9.81
C TRP A 168 13.57 -29.92 10.44
N GLU A 169 13.06 -30.94 11.11
CA GLU A 169 13.88 -31.97 11.77
C GLU A 169 14.81 -32.68 10.77
N HIS A 170 14.39 -32.78 9.51
CA HIS A 170 15.14 -33.44 8.44
C HIS A 170 16.00 -32.49 7.60
N ARG A 171 16.05 -31.18 7.93
CA ARG A 171 16.82 -30.16 7.20
C ARG A 171 18.07 -29.77 7.98
N GLY A 172 19.23 -29.75 7.29
CA GLY A 172 20.49 -29.35 7.92
C GLY A 172 20.58 -27.86 8.27
N THR A 173 19.88 -26.99 7.56
CA THR A 173 19.83 -25.54 7.84
C THR A 173 18.47 -24.99 7.46
N VAL A 174 17.89 -24.19 8.35
CA VAL A 174 16.58 -23.54 8.17
C VAL A 174 16.76 -22.03 8.19
N VAL A 175 16.23 -21.35 7.18
CA VAL A 175 16.21 -19.88 7.13
C VAL A 175 14.86 -19.41 7.66
N LEU A 176 14.79 -19.14 8.97
CA LEU A 176 13.53 -18.86 9.67
C LEU A 176 12.68 -17.78 8.99
N LEU A 177 13.28 -16.71 8.48
CA LEU A 177 12.52 -15.64 7.81
C LEU A 177 11.77 -16.17 6.58
N THR A 178 12.41 -17.00 5.76
CA THR A 178 11.81 -17.57 4.55
C THR A 178 10.66 -18.49 4.91
N ASP A 179 10.89 -19.44 5.83
CA ASP A 179 9.89 -20.43 6.20
C ASP A 179 8.70 -19.77 6.93
N LEU A 180 8.94 -18.82 7.83
CA LEU A 180 7.86 -18.08 8.51
C LEU A 180 7.03 -17.22 7.53
N LEU A 181 7.67 -16.59 6.54
CA LEU A 181 6.94 -15.87 5.49
C LEU A 181 6.09 -16.82 4.63
N GLN A 182 6.58 -18.03 4.36
CA GLN A 182 5.81 -19.04 3.64
C GLN A 182 4.60 -19.53 4.46
N ILE A 183 4.81 -19.87 5.75
CA ILE A 183 3.73 -20.29 6.66
C ILE A 183 2.65 -19.22 6.77
N THR A 184 3.06 -17.96 7.04
CA THR A 184 2.12 -16.84 7.17
C THR A 184 1.37 -16.57 5.87
N PHE A 185 2.04 -16.67 4.72
CA PHE A 185 1.40 -16.49 3.42
C PHE A 185 0.35 -17.58 3.14
N LYS A 186 0.71 -18.86 3.34
CA LYS A 186 -0.23 -19.99 3.19
C LYS A 186 -1.44 -19.83 4.11
N ALA A 187 -1.22 -19.51 5.37
CA ALA A 187 -2.29 -19.27 6.35
C ALA A 187 -3.23 -18.14 5.91
N MET A 188 -2.68 -17.03 5.40
CA MET A 188 -3.48 -15.91 4.88
C MET A 188 -4.28 -16.31 3.65
N CYS A 189 -3.69 -17.00 2.67
CA CYS A 189 -4.39 -17.44 1.47
C CYS A 189 -5.54 -18.40 1.78
N LYS A 190 -5.32 -19.38 2.66
CA LYS A 190 -6.39 -20.26 3.15
C LYS A 190 -7.48 -19.49 3.87
N MET A 191 -7.12 -18.61 4.80
CA MET A 191 -8.10 -17.81 5.56
C MET A 191 -8.92 -16.86 4.68
N LEU A 192 -8.29 -16.25 3.68
CA LEU A 192 -8.94 -15.24 2.86
C LEU A 192 -9.81 -15.87 1.76
N ILE A 193 -9.29 -16.89 1.09
CA ILE A 193 -9.83 -17.42 -0.17
C ILE A 193 -9.77 -18.94 -0.29
N SER A 194 -9.56 -19.68 0.81
CA SER A 194 -9.44 -21.15 0.81
C SER A 194 -8.46 -21.71 -0.23
N LEU A 195 -7.42 -20.95 -0.57
CA LEU A 195 -6.44 -21.37 -1.57
C LEU A 195 -5.37 -22.26 -0.91
N GLU A 196 -5.29 -23.51 -1.37
CA GLU A 196 -4.35 -24.53 -0.86
C GLU A 196 -3.47 -25.15 -1.95
N ASP A 197 -3.78 -24.95 -3.24
CA ASP A 197 -2.95 -25.47 -4.32
C ASP A 197 -1.56 -24.84 -4.30
N GLU A 198 -0.52 -25.68 -4.23
CA GLU A 198 0.86 -25.23 -4.03
C GLU A 198 1.42 -24.45 -5.23
N GLU A 199 0.97 -24.76 -6.46
CA GLU A 199 1.40 -24.03 -7.66
C GLU A 199 0.76 -22.63 -7.70
N GLU A 200 -0.54 -22.54 -7.47
CA GLU A 200 -1.26 -21.28 -7.39
C GLU A 200 -0.76 -20.41 -6.22
N LEU A 201 -0.50 -21.02 -5.05
CA LEU A 201 0.11 -20.34 -3.89
C LEU A 201 1.49 -19.78 -4.24
N GLY A 202 2.37 -20.56 -4.86
CA GLY A 202 3.70 -20.12 -5.26
C GLY A 202 3.65 -18.96 -6.27
N SER A 203 2.74 -19.04 -7.24
CA SER A 203 2.51 -17.97 -8.23
C SER A 203 2.00 -16.69 -7.56
N LEU A 204 0.98 -16.79 -6.70
CA LEU A 204 0.42 -15.66 -5.97
C LEU A 204 1.44 -15.03 -5.03
N GLN A 205 2.24 -15.84 -4.32
CA GLN A 205 3.29 -15.36 -3.42
C GLN A 205 4.33 -14.52 -4.16
N LYS A 206 4.74 -15.00 -5.35
CA LYS A 206 5.68 -14.28 -6.21
C LYS A 206 5.12 -12.93 -6.66
N ASP A 207 3.85 -12.90 -7.06
CA ASP A 207 3.20 -11.67 -7.51
C ASP A 207 2.99 -10.66 -6.36
N VAL A 208 2.56 -11.12 -5.18
CA VAL A 208 2.49 -10.29 -3.96
C VAL A 208 3.86 -9.75 -3.58
N GLY A 209 4.92 -10.56 -3.73
CA GLY A 209 6.31 -10.12 -3.55
C GLY A 209 6.70 -8.98 -4.50
N PHE A 210 6.33 -9.05 -5.78
CA PHE A 210 6.57 -7.95 -6.72
C PHE A 210 5.77 -6.68 -6.39
N VAL A 211 4.54 -6.82 -5.88
CA VAL A 211 3.75 -5.67 -5.40
C VAL A 211 4.44 -5.01 -4.20
N TYR A 212 4.89 -5.80 -3.22
CA TYR A 212 5.61 -5.31 -2.05
C TYR A 212 6.92 -4.57 -2.45
N GLU A 213 7.73 -5.17 -3.31
CA GLU A 213 8.95 -4.56 -3.83
C GLU A 213 8.68 -3.23 -4.57
N ALA A 214 7.56 -3.13 -5.26
CA ALA A 214 7.14 -1.90 -5.92
C ALA A 214 6.71 -0.81 -4.94
N MET A 215 6.14 -1.15 -3.79
CA MET A 215 5.78 -0.17 -2.74
C MET A 215 7.02 0.54 -2.18
N LEU A 216 8.17 -0.14 -2.19
CA LEU A 216 9.47 0.37 -1.75
C LEU A 216 10.30 1.00 -2.88
N ALA A 217 9.80 0.94 -4.12
CA ALA A 217 10.51 1.44 -5.29
C ALA A 217 10.18 2.90 -5.58
N PHE A 218 11.07 3.55 -6.35
CA PHE A 218 10.75 4.87 -6.89
C PHE A 218 9.59 4.73 -7.90
N PRO A 219 8.55 5.58 -7.83
CA PRO A 219 7.29 5.37 -8.55
C PRO A 219 7.39 5.78 -10.02
N LEU A 220 8.21 5.06 -10.77
CA LEU A 220 8.47 5.28 -12.18
C LEU A 220 8.01 4.05 -12.95
N ASN A 221 6.92 4.17 -13.72
CA ASN A 221 6.33 3.06 -14.44
C ASN A 221 7.01 2.83 -15.80
N LEU A 222 8.26 2.35 -15.78
CA LEU A 222 9.01 1.96 -16.98
C LEU A 222 9.28 0.45 -16.98
N PRO A 223 9.31 -0.23 -18.14
CA PRO A 223 9.33 -1.71 -18.22
C PRO A 223 10.41 -2.42 -17.37
N TRP A 224 11.56 -1.79 -17.18
CA TRP A 224 12.70 -2.34 -16.43
C TRP A 224 12.67 -2.04 -14.91
N THR A 225 11.70 -1.26 -14.43
CA THR A 225 11.63 -0.81 -13.03
C THR A 225 10.90 -1.82 -12.13
N ARG A 226 11.24 -1.83 -10.84
CA ARG A 226 10.48 -2.58 -9.82
C ARG A 226 9.02 -2.14 -9.77
N PHE A 227 8.76 -0.84 -9.88
CA PHE A 227 7.41 -0.30 -9.84
C PHE A 227 6.52 -0.87 -10.96
N HIS A 228 7.01 -0.89 -12.21
CA HIS A 228 6.29 -1.49 -13.33
C HIS A 228 6.00 -2.99 -13.11
N LYS A 229 6.98 -3.75 -12.62
CA LYS A 229 6.79 -5.18 -12.30
C LYS A 229 5.69 -5.39 -11.26
N GLY A 230 5.62 -4.53 -10.24
CA GLY A 230 4.55 -4.58 -9.24
C GLY A 230 3.17 -4.23 -9.81
N ILE A 231 3.07 -3.26 -10.72
CA ILE A 231 1.80 -2.94 -11.40
C ILE A 231 1.32 -4.13 -12.25
N MET A 232 2.22 -4.79 -12.98
CA MET A 232 1.88 -5.99 -13.74
C MET A 232 1.48 -7.16 -12.82
N ALA A 233 2.18 -7.33 -11.69
CA ALA A 233 1.85 -8.35 -10.69
C ALA A 233 0.48 -8.09 -10.05
N ARG A 234 0.17 -6.84 -9.69
CA ARG A 234 -1.17 -6.44 -9.23
C ARG A 234 -2.23 -6.87 -10.24
N GLY A 235 -2.00 -6.63 -11.54
CA GLY A 235 -2.93 -7.07 -12.60
C GLY A 235 -3.26 -8.56 -12.53
N ARG A 236 -2.24 -9.42 -12.40
CA ARG A 236 -2.40 -10.88 -12.27
C ARG A 236 -3.11 -11.29 -10.98
N VAL A 237 -2.79 -10.65 -9.85
CA VAL A 237 -3.50 -10.88 -8.58
C VAL A 237 -4.99 -10.57 -8.74
N MET A 238 -5.33 -9.44 -9.36
CA MET A 238 -6.72 -9.00 -9.56
C MET A 238 -7.50 -9.90 -10.52
N GLU A 239 -6.81 -10.54 -11.47
CA GLU A 239 -7.37 -11.53 -12.38
C GLU A 239 -7.69 -12.83 -11.64
N MET A 240 -6.73 -13.36 -10.88
CA MET A 240 -6.91 -14.56 -10.05
C MET A 240 -8.07 -14.38 -9.05
N LEU A 241 -8.08 -13.29 -8.30
CA LEU A 241 -9.18 -13.00 -7.37
C LEU A 241 -10.52 -12.85 -8.10
N GLY A 242 -10.52 -12.28 -9.30
CA GLY A 242 -11.72 -12.16 -10.13
C GLY A 242 -12.29 -13.52 -10.55
N LYS A 243 -11.43 -14.46 -10.91
CA LYS A 243 -11.80 -15.85 -11.22
C LYS A 243 -12.43 -16.53 -10.00
N ILE A 244 -11.76 -16.48 -8.85
CA ILE A 244 -12.25 -17.09 -7.60
C ILE A 244 -13.61 -16.51 -7.18
N ILE A 245 -13.78 -15.19 -7.25
CA ILE A 245 -15.07 -14.54 -6.94
C ILE A 245 -16.16 -15.03 -7.90
N SER A 246 -15.86 -15.10 -9.20
CA SER A 246 -16.83 -15.52 -10.22
C SER A 246 -17.27 -16.97 -10.04
N GLU A 247 -16.33 -17.86 -9.74
CA GLU A 247 -16.60 -19.28 -9.46
C GLU A 247 -17.53 -19.42 -8.26
N ARG A 248 -17.22 -18.75 -7.14
CA ARG A 248 -18.05 -18.79 -5.93
C ARG A 248 -19.45 -18.25 -6.11
N ARG A 249 -19.61 -17.16 -6.87
CA ARG A 249 -20.94 -16.60 -7.16
C ARG A 249 -21.79 -17.54 -8.01
N ASN A 250 -21.17 -18.44 -8.80
CA ASN A 250 -21.86 -19.42 -9.63
C ASN A 250 -22.13 -20.76 -8.93
N GLU A 251 -21.41 -21.05 -7.84
CA GLU A 251 -21.61 -22.24 -7.02
C GLU A 251 -22.85 -22.11 -6.13
N LYS A 252 -23.87 -22.94 -6.37
CA LYS A 252 -25.14 -22.86 -5.62
C LYS A 252 -25.09 -23.45 -4.21
N ASN A 253 -24.05 -24.21 -3.84
CA ASN A 253 -23.99 -25.00 -2.59
C ASN A 253 -22.59 -25.06 -1.95
N SER A 254 -21.70 -24.08 -2.17
CA SER A 254 -20.38 -24.14 -1.54
C SER A 254 -20.39 -23.57 -0.12
N HIS A 255 -19.93 -24.38 0.83
CA HIS A 255 -19.80 -24.04 2.25
C HIS A 255 -18.34 -23.74 2.58
N HIS A 256 -17.77 -22.75 1.91
CA HIS A 256 -16.43 -22.26 2.23
C HIS A 256 -16.45 -21.51 3.59
N GLU A 257 -15.63 -21.93 4.54
CA GLU A 257 -15.46 -21.25 5.82
C GLU A 257 -14.28 -20.26 5.77
N ASP A 258 -14.33 -19.29 4.85
CA ASP A 258 -13.29 -18.27 4.68
C ASP A 258 -13.86 -16.84 4.65
N PHE A 259 -12.97 -15.85 4.54
CA PHE A 259 -13.37 -14.44 4.57
C PHE A 259 -14.11 -14.01 3.31
N LEU A 260 -13.66 -14.48 2.14
CA LEU A 260 -14.32 -14.12 0.89
C LEU A 260 -15.77 -14.64 0.87
N GLN A 261 -16.06 -15.85 1.37
CA GLN A 261 -17.43 -16.34 1.47
C GLN A 261 -18.29 -15.47 2.41
N GLN A 262 -17.73 -15.02 3.53
CA GLN A 262 -18.43 -14.12 4.45
C GLN A 262 -18.73 -12.77 3.80
N LEU A 263 -17.79 -12.22 3.02
CA LEU A 263 -18.01 -10.97 2.28
C LEU A 263 -19.11 -11.12 1.22
N LEU A 264 -19.11 -12.24 0.48
CA LEU A 264 -20.13 -12.54 -0.53
C LEU A 264 -21.50 -12.87 0.08
N ALA A 265 -21.56 -13.39 1.32
CA ALA A 265 -22.82 -13.70 2.00
C ALA A 265 -23.53 -12.44 2.53
N VAL A 266 -22.78 -11.49 3.08
CA VAL A 266 -23.31 -10.17 3.50
C VAL A 266 -23.99 -9.45 2.33
N ASP A 267 -23.46 -9.64 1.11
CA ASP A 267 -24.07 -9.11 -0.11
C ASP A 267 -25.45 -9.72 -0.43
N ASN A 268 -25.71 -10.97 -0.05
CA ASN A 268 -26.95 -11.68 -0.39
C ASN A 268 -28.09 -11.38 0.60
N ASP A 269 -27.80 -11.30 1.91
CA ASP A 269 -28.83 -11.04 2.94
C ASP A 269 -29.44 -9.63 2.81
N SER A 270 -28.66 -8.65 2.35
CA SER A 270 -29.13 -7.28 2.10
C SER A 270 -30.16 -7.15 0.98
N SER A 271 -30.32 -8.16 0.12
CA SER A 271 -31.31 -8.16 -0.97
C SER A 271 -32.75 -8.40 -0.50
N SER A 272 -32.95 -8.84 0.74
CA SER A 272 -34.27 -9.16 1.31
C SER A 272 -34.94 -8.00 2.06
N SER A 273 -34.22 -6.90 2.31
CA SER A 273 -34.73 -5.69 2.96
C SER A 273 -34.63 -4.48 2.03
N SER A 274 -35.76 -4.12 1.42
CA SER A 274 -35.93 -2.97 0.55
C SER A 274 -35.59 -1.65 1.26
N SER A 275 -34.52 -0.96 0.86
CA SER A 275 -34.46 0.51 0.61
C SER A 275 -33.05 1.13 0.58
N ASP A 276 -31.95 0.36 0.57
CA ASP A 276 -30.60 0.98 0.52
C ASP A 276 -29.63 0.26 -0.43
N HIS A 277 -29.58 0.72 -1.69
CA HIS A 277 -28.59 0.32 -2.71
C HIS A 277 -27.12 0.64 -2.31
N SER A 278 -26.88 1.19 -1.12
CA SER A 278 -25.60 1.69 -0.61
C SER A 278 -24.77 0.68 0.21
N THR A 279 -25.20 -0.58 0.30
CA THR A 279 -24.73 -1.51 1.35
C THR A 279 -23.86 -2.69 0.90
N LYS A 280 -23.78 -2.96 -0.42
CA LYS A 280 -23.07 -4.10 -1.02
C LYS A 280 -21.64 -3.73 -1.43
N LEU A 281 -20.66 -4.59 -1.18
CA LEU A 281 -19.31 -4.39 -1.71
C LEU A 281 -19.27 -4.85 -3.17
N THR A 282 -18.69 -4.03 -4.02
CA THR A 282 -18.40 -4.40 -5.42
C THR A 282 -17.25 -5.39 -5.46
N ASP A 283 -17.19 -6.23 -6.49
CA ASP A 283 -16.05 -7.15 -6.68
C ASP A 283 -14.71 -6.39 -6.78
N ALA A 284 -14.73 -5.13 -7.24
CA ALA A 284 -13.54 -4.30 -7.22
C ALA A 284 -13.11 -3.89 -5.81
N GLU A 285 -14.05 -3.59 -4.90
CA GLU A 285 -13.77 -3.29 -3.48
C GLU A 285 -13.42 -4.53 -2.67
N ILE A 286 -13.89 -5.71 -3.06
CA ILE A 286 -13.49 -6.98 -2.42
C ILE A 286 -12.05 -7.35 -2.81
N LYS A 287 -11.65 -7.04 -4.05
CA LYS A 287 -10.31 -7.34 -4.55
C LYS A 287 -9.25 -6.34 -4.10
N ASP A 288 -9.59 -5.06 -4.00
CA ASP A 288 -8.71 -3.97 -3.50
C ASP A 288 -8.60 -3.97 -1.96
#